data_AF-A0A927JL61-F1
#
_entry.id   AF-A0A927JL61-F1
#
_cell.length_a   1.000
_cell.length_b   1.000
_cell.length_c   1.000
_cell.angle_alpha   90.00
_cell.angle_beta   90.00
_cell.angle_gamma   90.00
#
_symmetry.space_group_name_H-M   'P 1'
#
loop_
_entity.id
_entity.type
_entity.pdbx_description
1 polymer ?
#
loop_
_entity_poly.entity_id
_entity_poly.type
_entity_poly.pdbx_seq_one_letter_code
_entity_poly.pdbx_strand_id
1 'polypeptide(L)'
;MRHAFDITETASPILRSIDTMPDPLDPDSLNDFPVVTTRRRLTRLALVAAETGARFQRDGVEHDPMAWLLAPRDIFDGMDAIDAAAELRHCTRALVLHGLGMGLDADPALIDRLCSDEAAEEGPLPPSDP
;
A
#
# COMPACT_ATOMS: atom_id res chain seq x y z
N MET A 1 27.64 52.36 20.35
CA MET A 1 26.80 51.52 21.23
C MET A 1 25.45 51.44 20.55
N ARG A 2 25.04 50.43 19.75
CA ARG A 2 25.06 48.96 19.89
C ARG A 2 24.51 48.50 21.24
N HIS A 3 23.25 48.09 21.24
CA HIS A 3 22.58 47.03 22.03
C HIS A 3 21.09 47.07 21.63
N ALA A 4 20.63 46.19 20.75
CA ALA A 4 20.20 44.81 20.99
C ALA A 4 18.67 44.75 21.02
N PHE A 5 18.07 44.55 19.84
CA PHE A 5 16.68 44.13 19.68
C PHE A 5 16.64 42.66 20.12
N ASP A 6 16.07 42.42 21.31
CA ASP A 6 15.75 41.08 21.78
C ASP A 6 14.41 40.69 21.16
N ILE A 7 14.48 39.97 20.03
CA ILE A 7 13.32 39.29 19.45
C ILE A 7 13.41 37.87 19.99
N THR A 8 12.65 37.61 21.05
CA THR A 8 12.41 36.26 21.54
C THR A 8 11.69 35.51 20.43
N GLU A 9 12.45 34.74 19.66
CA GLU A 9 11.98 33.82 18.63
C GLU A 9 11.17 32.72 19.32
N THR A 10 9.87 32.97 19.46
CA THR A 10 8.90 31.93 19.79
C THR A 10 8.87 30.96 18.63
N ALA A 11 9.67 29.90 18.73
CA ALA A 11 9.56 28.72 17.90
C ALA A 11 8.11 28.22 17.96
N SER A 12 7.36 28.39 16.87
CA SER A 12 6.06 27.78 16.69
C SER A 12 6.24 26.26 16.62
N PRO A 13 5.74 25.47 17.57
CA PRO A 13 5.57 24.05 17.33
C PRO A 13 4.26 23.87 16.56
N ILE A 14 4.15 22.80 15.77
CA ILE A 14 2.98 22.42 14.97
C ILE A 14 2.95 23.00 13.53
N LEU A 15 4.10 22.98 12.84
CA LEU A 15 4.07 22.36 11.52
C LEU A 15 4.21 20.87 11.79
N ARG A 16 3.09 20.14 11.80
CA ARG A 16 3.13 18.67 11.66
C ARG A 16 3.92 18.44 10.39
N SER A 17 5.15 17.94 10.54
CA SER A 17 5.93 17.46 9.42
C SER A 17 4.97 16.58 8.63
N ILE A 18 4.72 16.96 7.38
CA ILE A 18 4.32 15.98 6.38
C ILE A 18 5.39 14.91 6.55
N ASP A 19 4.97 13.72 6.96
CA ASP A 19 5.87 12.59 7.16
C ASP A 19 6.38 12.26 5.75
N THR A 20 7.44 12.95 5.33
CA THR A 20 8.07 12.74 4.04
C THR A 20 8.71 11.38 4.16
N MET A 21 8.07 10.40 3.51
CA MET A 21 8.63 9.07 3.27
C MET A 21 10.14 9.22 2.98
N PRO A 22 11.01 8.49 3.71
CA PRO A 22 12.45 8.57 3.48
C PRO A 22 12.77 8.22 2.03
N ASP A 23 13.73 8.92 1.43
CA ASP A 23 14.19 8.61 0.08
C ASP A 23 14.85 7.22 0.10
N PRO A 24 14.35 6.22 -0.65
CA PRO A 24 14.90 4.88 -0.65
C PRO A 24 16.32 4.80 -1.23
N LEU A 25 16.84 5.87 -1.84
CA LEU A 25 18.20 5.96 -2.37
C LEU A 25 19.19 6.60 -1.39
N ASP A 26 18.71 7.17 -0.29
CA ASP A 26 19.57 7.66 0.78
C ASP A 26 20.16 6.49 1.60
N PRO A 27 21.36 6.66 2.17
CA PRO A 27 21.92 5.65 3.07
C PRO A 27 21.11 5.56 4.36
N ASP A 28 20.97 4.33 4.89
CA ASP A 28 20.36 4.08 6.19
C ASP A 28 20.97 4.96 7.29
N SER A 29 20.09 5.46 8.16
CA SER A 29 20.41 6.30 9.30
C SER A 29 20.16 5.56 10.61
N LEU A 30 20.98 5.84 11.61
CA LEU A 30 20.72 5.36 12.98
C LEU A 30 19.45 5.98 13.59
N ASN A 31 18.91 7.04 12.96
CA ASN A 31 17.67 7.68 13.36
C ASN A 31 16.45 7.17 12.57
N ASP A 32 16.62 6.22 11.65
CA ASP A 32 15.48 5.64 10.94
C ASP A 32 14.59 4.87 11.90
N PHE A 33 13.28 5.01 11.70
CA PHE A 33 12.31 4.30 12.51
C PHE A 33 12.31 2.81 12.17
N PRO A 34 12.60 1.91 13.13
CA PRO A 34 12.62 0.49 12.86
C PRO A 34 11.20 -0.04 12.65
N VAL A 35 10.98 -0.75 11.53
CA VAL A 35 9.70 -1.41 11.23
C VAL A 35 9.74 -2.87 11.68
N VAL A 36 9.00 -3.19 12.76
CA VAL A 36 8.88 -4.56 13.26
C VAL A 36 7.82 -5.32 12.46
N THR A 37 8.22 -6.45 11.86
CA THR A 37 7.32 -7.22 10.98
C THR A 37 7.67 -8.72 10.99
N THR A 38 6.81 -9.53 10.37
CA THR A 38 7.05 -10.97 10.21
C THR A 38 7.48 -11.27 8.78
N ARG A 39 8.16 -12.41 8.56
CA ARG A 39 8.50 -12.88 7.21
C ARG A 39 7.28 -12.94 6.28
N ARG A 40 6.13 -13.39 6.80
CA ARG A 40 4.88 -13.48 6.03
C ARG A 40 4.38 -12.10 5.59
N ARG A 41 4.43 -11.10 6.46
CA ARG A 41 4.02 -9.72 6.15
C ARG A 41 4.96 -9.12 5.09
N LEU A 42 6.27 -9.31 5.22
CA LEU A 42 7.26 -8.88 4.20
C LEU A 42 7.01 -9.56 2.84
N THR A 43 6.68 -10.85 2.83
CA THR A 43 6.38 -11.56 1.57
C THR A 43 5.14 -11.00 0.89
N ARG A 44 4.11 -10.60 1.64
CA ARG A 44 2.91 -9.97 1.05
C ARG A 44 3.23 -8.63 0.41
N LEU A 45 4.02 -7.80 1.09
CA LEU A 45 4.50 -6.54 0.52
C LEU A 45 5.28 -6.78 -0.78
N ALA A 46 6.25 -7.70 -0.76
CA ALA A 46 7.05 -8.04 -1.94
C ALA A 46 6.18 -8.56 -3.10
N LEU A 47 5.13 -9.34 -2.78
CA LEU A 47 4.18 -9.85 -3.76
C LEU A 47 3.38 -8.71 -4.41
N VAL A 48 2.82 -7.79 -3.62
CA VAL A 48 2.07 -6.64 -4.14
C VAL A 48 2.97 -5.73 -4.99
N ALA A 49 4.21 -5.48 -4.57
CA ALA A 49 5.17 -4.70 -5.35
C ALA A 49 5.48 -5.37 -6.71
N ALA A 50 5.69 -6.68 -6.72
CA ALA A 50 5.94 -7.44 -7.94
C ALA A 50 4.74 -7.38 -8.91
N GLU A 51 3.52 -7.58 -8.42
CA GLU A 51 2.31 -7.49 -9.24
C GLU A 51 2.06 -6.06 -9.76
N THR A 52 2.37 -5.04 -8.96
CA THR A 52 2.28 -3.64 -9.36
C THR A 52 3.22 -3.37 -10.54
N GLY A 53 4.50 -3.70 -10.41
CA GLY A 53 5.48 -3.51 -11.48
C GLY A 53 5.14 -4.32 -12.74
N ALA A 54 4.78 -5.59 -12.57
CA ALA A 54 4.39 -6.46 -13.67
C ALA A 54 3.18 -5.91 -14.43
N ARG A 55 2.16 -5.43 -13.71
CA ARG A 55 0.99 -4.81 -14.32
C ARG A 55 1.35 -3.53 -15.06
N PHE A 56 2.09 -2.62 -14.43
CA PHE A 56 2.38 -1.31 -15.03
C PHE A 56 3.11 -1.48 -16.36
N GLN A 57 4.03 -2.43 -16.43
CA GLN A 57 4.71 -2.79 -17.66
C GLN A 57 3.76 -3.47 -18.67
N ARG A 58 2.97 -4.45 -18.24
CA ARG A 58 2.05 -5.22 -19.11
C ARG A 58 1.00 -4.32 -19.76
N ASP A 59 0.42 -3.42 -18.98
CA ASP A 59 -0.72 -2.58 -19.39
C ASP A 59 -0.26 -1.22 -19.97
N GLY A 60 1.05 -0.92 -19.96
CA GLY A 60 1.59 0.34 -20.45
C GLY A 60 1.17 1.56 -19.63
N VAL A 61 1.08 1.41 -18.30
CA VAL A 61 0.69 2.51 -17.40
C VAL A 61 1.81 3.56 -17.36
N GLU A 62 1.47 4.81 -17.69
CA GLU A 62 2.45 5.91 -17.78
C GLU A 62 2.99 6.39 -16.42
N HIS A 63 2.29 6.07 -15.33
CA HIS A 63 2.69 6.45 -13.98
C HIS A 63 3.82 5.57 -13.43
N ASP A 64 4.58 6.10 -12.49
CA ASP A 64 5.59 5.32 -11.76
C ASP A 64 4.92 4.32 -10.80
N PRO A 65 5.22 3.01 -10.87
CA PRO A 65 4.71 2.02 -9.92
C PRO A 65 5.11 2.33 -8.47
N MET A 66 6.28 2.92 -8.22
CA MET A 66 6.67 3.30 -6.85
C MET A 66 5.77 4.42 -6.31
N ALA A 67 5.44 5.40 -7.15
CA ALA A 67 4.47 6.43 -6.80
C ALA A 67 3.09 5.83 -6.50
N TRP A 68 2.71 4.73 -7.16
CA TRP A 68 1.46 4.04 -6.83
C TRP A 68 1.50 3.39 -5.44
N LEU A 69 2.62 2.76 -5.09
CA LEU A 69 2.81 2.09 -3.80
C LEU A 69 2.82 3.04 -2.61
N LEU A 70 3.31 4.27 -2.81
CA LEU A 70 3.46 5.30 -1.75
C LEU A 70 2.26 6.25 -1.62
N ALA A 71 1.33 6.22 -2.56
CA ALA A 71 0.15 7.06 -2.49
C ALA A 71 -0.93 6.42 -1.60
N PRO A 72 -1.56 7.19 -0.69
CA PRO A 72 -2.77 6.77 0.00
C PRO A 72 -3.89 6.42 -0.98
N ARG A 73 -4.61 5.34 -0.72
CA ARG A 73 -5.66 4.84 -1.62
C ARG A 73 -6.88 4.32 -0.90
N ASP A 74 -8.05 4.53 -1.50
CA ASP A 74 -9.32 4.09 -0.92
C ASP A 74 -9.40 2.56 -0.83
N ILE A 75 -8.84 1.82 -1.81
CA ILE A 75 -8.72 0.34 -1.75
C ILE A 75 -8.04 -0.17 -0.47
N PHE A 76 -7.18 0.65 0.13
CA PHE A 76 -6.43 0.36 1.36
C PHE A 76 -6.97 1.09 2.59
N ASP A 77 -8.23 1.53 2.54
CA ASP A 77 -8.87 2.30 3.61
C ASP A 77 -8.10 3.60 3.94
N GLY A 78 -7.51 4.24 2.92
CA GLY A 78 -6.76 5.49 3.03
C GLY A 78 -5.28 5.32 3.40
N MET A 79 -4.77 4.09 3.51
CA MET A 79 -3.32 3.82 3.66
C MET A 79 -2.64 3.73 2.30
N ASP A 80 -1.31 3.83 2.28
CA ASP A 80 -0.51 3.44 1.12
C ASP A 80 -0.32 1.91 1.04
N ALA A 81 0.19 1.43 -0.09
CA ALA A 81 0.35 0.00 -0.32
C ALA A 81 1.53 -0.60 0.47
N ILE A 82 2.56 0.19 0.79
CA ILE A 82 3.74 -0.26 1.54
C ILE A 82 3.30 -0.75 2.91
N ASP A 83 2.46 0.02 3.59
CA ASP A 83 1.95 -0.34 4.91
C ASP A 83 0.79 -1.33 4.82
N ALA A 84 -0.16 -1.09 3.92
CA ALA A 84 -1.40 -1.87 3.87
C ALA A 84 -1.16 -3.34 3.48
N ALA A 85 -0.26 -3.61 2.52
CA ALA A 85 -0.03 -4.95 1.98
C ALA A 85 0.43 -5.97 3.03
N ALA A 86 0.93 -5.53 4.19
CA ALA A 86 1.27 -6.42 5.29
C ALA A 86 0.05 -7.22 5.80
N GLU A 87 -1.15 -6.65 5.72
CA GLU A 87 -2.40 -7.28 6.12
C GLU A 87 -3.00 -8.12 4.99
N LEU A 88 -3.54 -9.30 5.35
CA LEU A 88 -4.05 -10.26 4.36
C LEU A 88 -5.13 -9.65 3.47
N ARG A 89 -6.09 -8.93 4.04
CA ARG A 89 -7.21 -8.33 3.30
C ARG A 89 -6.74 -7.41 2.17
N HIS A 90 -5.76 -6.57 2.48
CA HIS A 90 -5.24 -5.54 1.58
C HIS A 90 -4.33 -6.14 0.52
N CYS A 91 -3.50 -7.12 0.91
CA CYS A 91 -2.77 -7.93 -0.03
C CYS A 91 -3.71 -8.58 -1.05
N THR A 92 -4.77 -9.27 -0.60
CA THR A 92 -5.73 -9.93 -1.51
C THR A 92 -6.41 -8.92 -2.44
N ARG A 93 -6.88 -7.77 -1.90
CA ARG A 93 -7.47 -6.71 -2.71
C ARG A 93 -6.53 -6.24 -3.82
N ALA A 94 -5.26 -6.01 -3.50
CA ALA A 94 -4.26 -5.60 -4.49
C ALA A 94 -4.05 -6.66 -5.57
N LEU A 95 -3.96 -7.95 -5.20
CA LEU A 95 -3.82 -9.04 -6.18
C LEU A 95 -5.00 -9.10 -7.15
N VAL A 96 -6.22 -8.97 -6.65
CA VAL A 96 -7.42 -8.96 -7.49
C VAL A 96 -7.43 -7.74 -8.42
N LEU A 97 -7.13 -6.55 -7.88
CA LEU A 97 -7.04 -5.31 -8.66
C LEU A 97 -6.01 -5.43 -9.81
N HIS A 98 -4.80 -5.93 -9.52
CA HIS A 98 -3.74 -6.02 -10.51
C HIS A 98 -3.93 -7.18 -11.49
N GLY A 99 -4.41 -8.32 -11.00
CA GLY A 99 -4.66 -9.52 -11.80
C GLY A 99 -5.80 -9.33 -12.80
N LEU A 100 -6.86 -8.62 -12.42
CA LEU A 100 -8.00 -8.33 -13.29
C LEU A 100 -7.87 -7.02 -14.09
N GLY A 101 -6.77 -6.28 -13.93
CA GLY A 101 -6.56 -5.02 -14.64
C GLY A 101 -7.57 -3.92 -14.28
N MET A 102 -8.10 -3.91 -13.06
CA MET A 102 -9.11 -2.93 -12.61
C MET A 102 -8.51 -1.52 -12.44
N GLY A 103 -9.33 -0.48 -12.32
CA GLY A 103 -8.82 0.88 -12.04
C GLY A 103 -7.82 0.92 -10.88
N LEU A 104 -6.80 1.77 -10.95
CA LEU A 104 -5.67 1.83 -10.00
C LEU A 104 -6.05 2.21 -8.55
N ASP A 105 -7.29 2.66 -8.33
CA ASP A 105 -7.88 2.82 -7.01
C ASP A 105 -9.38 2.48 -7.09
N ALA A 106 -9.66 1.22 -7.44
CA ALA A 106 -11.02 0.74 -7.59
C ALA A 106 -11.76 0.66 -6.24
N ASP A 107 -13.09 0.75 -6.30
CA ASP A 107 -13.97 0.71 -5.13
C ASP A 107 -13.70 -0.54 -4.26
N PRO A 108 -13.33 -0.38 -2.97
CA PRO A 108 -13.08 -1.48 -2.06
C PRO A 108 -14.26 -2.47 -1.99
N ALA A 109 -15.49 -1.96 -2.01
CA ALA A 109 -16.70 -2.79 -1.88
C ALA A 109 -16.94 -3.65 -3.12
N LEU A 110 -16.47 -3.23 -4.29
CA LEU A 110 -16.48 -4.06 -5.49
C LEU A 110 -15.48 -5.21 -5.36
N ILE A 111 -14.26 -4.92 -4.92
CA ILE A 111 -13.20 -5.93 -4.80
C ILE A 111 -13.53 -6.95 -3.71
N ASP A 112 -14.06 -6.50 -2.57
CA ASP A 112 -14.46 -7.40 -1.49
C ASP A 112 -15.51 -8.41 -1.95
N ARG A 113 -16.44 -8.01 -2.82
CA ARG A 113 -17.41 -8.93 -3.44
C ARG A 113 -16.73 -9.98 -4.32
N LEU A 114 -15.79 -9.56 -5.16
CA LEU A 114 -15.01 -10.48 -6.01
C LEU A 114 -14.20 -11.49 -5.18
N CYS A 115 -13.64 -11.06 -4.04
CA CYS A 115 -12.93 -11.94 -3.11
C CYS A 115 -13.86 -12.92 -2.36
N SER A 116 -15.15 -12.63 -2.27
CA SER A 116 -16.12 -13.45 -1.52
C SER A 116 -16.79 -14.55 -2.34
N ASP A 117 -16.76 -14.46 -3.67
CA ASP A 117 -17.47 -15.36 -4.59
C ASP A 117 -16.85 -16.79 -4.65
N GLU A 118 -15.67 -17.03 -4.08
CA GLU A 118 -15.03 -18.36 -4.06
C GLU A 118 -15.57 -19.33 -2.97
N ALA A 119 -16.44 -18.87 -2.06
CA ALA A 119 -16.95 -19.73 -0.98
C ALA A 119 -18.23 -20.52 -1.36
N ALA A 120 -18.73 -20.40 -2.59
CA ALA A 120 -20.02 -20.94 -2.98
C ALA A 120 -19.94 -21.85 -4.22
N GLU A 121 -19.16 -22.93 -4.18
CA GLU A 121 -19.41 -24.14 -5.00
C GLU A 121 -18.57 -25.35 -4.56
N GLU A 122 -18.91 -25.93 -3.41
CA GLU A 122 -18.71 -27.38 -3.17
C GLU A 122 -20.02 -27.93 -2.60
N GLY A 123 -21.08 -27.87 -3.42
CA GLY A 123 -22.24 -28.72 -3.20
C GLY A 123 -21.87 -30.18 -3.43
N PRO A 124 -22.53 -31.15 -2.77
CA PRO A 124 -22.25 -32.57 -2.99
C PRO A 124 -22.35 -32.88 -4.50
N LEU A 125 -21.33 -33.53 -5.07
CA LEU A 125 -21.39 -34.04 -6.43
C LEU A 125 -22.69 -34.83 -6.60
N PRO A 126 -23.50 -34.57 -7.66
CA PRO A 126 -24.69 -35.38 -7.91
C PRO A 126 -24.27 -36.85 -8.03
N PRO A 127 -25.05 -37.80 -7.50
CA PRO A 127 -24.69 -39.20 -7.54
C PRO A 127 -24.47 -39.61 -9.00
N SER A 128 -23.30 -40.18 -9.28
CA SER A 128 -23.04 -40.83 -10.56
C SER A 128 -24.00 -42.01 -10.68
N ASP A 129 -24.96 -41.92 -11.60
CA ASP A 129 -25.84 -43.04 -11.91
C ASP A 129 -25.01 -44.23 -12.44
N PRO A 130 -25.45 -45.47 -12.14
CA PRO A 130 -24.68 -46.70 -12.35
C PRO A 130 -24.46 -47.11 -13.81
#